data_AF-E3LMP2-F1
#
_entry.id   AF-E3LMP2-F1
#
_cell.length_a   1.000
_cell.length_b   1.000
_cell.length_c   1.000
_cell.angle_alpha   90.00
_cell.angle_beta   90.00
_cell.angle_gamma   90.00
#
_symmetry.space_group_name_H-M   'P 1'
#
loop_
_entity.id
_entity.type
_entity.pdbx_description
1 polymer ?
#
loop_
_entity_poly.entity_id
_entity_poly.type
_entity_poly.pdbx_seq_one_letter_code
_entity_poly.pdbx_strand_id
1 'polypeptide(L)'
;MEDTGNISERFLFQFGKCMRQIIFSECQNSQTVGLNSCVKKSITKIVSHLFIIIHSSVLSVHHSSTLRFLHHQTEFIGRFLLIQNQLFEYGYPVPMGDQVYIQPSVYEKNTKMFYAENDLIRVCIRCRSSFQVENDGLQRISNSKSVCKDSNGMMYRFHIHNQHPMENLKKFKRAPKVTGSNWNMSGKMYALDVESVYTSHGQAVGRVTVVDCFGATVIDAIVKPKDAVYDCVTKYSGLTLEHFKYATETIESIREKIFDYINEQSILVGHALNGDLKALGIIHDNVIDTSILYSVNGRRPSLRQLTSTHLKYEIQNGSGGHCSKEDAVASLQLVYFGAMNPTSLSPFYQEF
;
A
#
# COMPACT_ATOMS: atom_id res chain seq x y z
N MET A 1 -9.34 -2.02 -42.59
CA MET A 1 -8.65 -1.45 -41.42
C MET A 1 -9.73 -0.94 -40.49
N GLU A 2 -10.29 -1.83 -39.67
CA GLU A 2 -11.39 -1.50 -38.76
C GLU A 2 -10.98 -1.82 -37.32
N ASP A 3 -10.98 -0.76 -36.51
CA ASP A 3 -11.50 -0.71 -35.13
C ASP A 3 -10.91 -1.64 -34.05
N THR A 4 -9.59 -1.74 -33.95
CA THR A 4 -8.90 -2.39 -32.81
C THR A 4 -8.90 -1.54 -31.52
N GLY A 5 -9.17 -0.24 -31.60
CA GLY A 5 -9.20 0.66 -30.44
C GLY A 5 -10.40 0.42 -29.50
N ASN A 6 -11.58 0.18 -30.08
CA ASN A 6 -12.86 0.06 -29.37
C ASN A 6 -12.98 -1.25 -28.55
N ILE A 7 -12.26 -2.30 -28.95
CA ILE A 7 -12.28 -3.62 -28.28
C ILE A 7 -11.46 -3.59 -26.99
N SER A 8 -10.35 -2.84 -26.95
CA SER A 8 -9.51 -2.71 -25.76
C SER A 8 -10.19 -1.93 -24.63
N GLU A 9 -10.86 -0.82 -24.96
CA GLU A 9 -11.64 -0.02 -24.01
C GLU A 9 -12.84 -0.80 -23.47
N ARG A 10 -13.54 -1.56 -24.32
CA ARG A 10 -14.65 -2.42 -23.89
C ARG A 10 -14.17 -3.58 -23.02
N PHE A 11 -13.04 -4.19 -23.34
CA PHE A 11 -12.46 -5.26 -22.51
C PHE A 11 -12.05 -4.74 -21.14
N LEU A 12 -11.43 -3.54 -21.07
CA LEU A 12 -11.02 -2.91 -19.81
C LEU A 12 -12.19 -2.37 -19.00
N PHE A 13 -13.24 -1.83 -19.63
CA PHE A 13 -14.47 -1.46 -18.96
C PHE A 13 -15.18 -2.69 -18.38
N GLN A 14 -15.18 -3.80 -19.10
CA GLN A 14 -15.76 -5.06 -18.65
C GLN A 14 -14.90 -5.75 -17.58
N PHE A 15 -13.57 -5.69 -17.70
CA PHE A 15 -12.62 -6.22 -16.70
C PHE A 15 -12.68 -5.38 -15.41
N GLY A 16 -12.69 -4.05 -15.52
CA GLY A 16 -12.89 -3.12 -14.41
C GLY A 16 -14.25 -3.29 -13.72
N LYS A 17 -15.33 -3.55 -14.48
CA LYS A 17 -16.64 -3.90 -13.92
C LYS A 17 -16.66 -5.26 -13.22
N CYS A 18 -15.99 -6.26 -13.80
CA CYS A 18 -15.92 -7.62 -13.24
C CYS A 18 -15.09 -7.64 -11.95
N MET A 19 -13.93 -6.98 -11.95
CA MET A 19 -13.11 -6.77 -10.75
C MET A 19 -13.87 -5.99 -9.68
N ARG A 20 -14.65 -4.96 -10.04
CA ARG A 20 -15.54 -4.22 -9.13
C ARG A 20 -16.50 -5.13 -8.35
N GLN A 21 -17.17 -6.06 -9.04
CA GLN A 21 -18.15 -6.94 -8.41
C GLN A 21 -17.48 -7.93 -7.45
N ILE A 22 -16.30 -8.43 -7.78
CA ILE A 22 -15.53 -9.34 -6.93
C ILE A 22 -15.03 -8.60 -5.69
N ILE A 23 -14.42 -7.40 -5.85
CA ILE A 23 -13.87 -6.60 -4.75
C ILE A 23 -14.94 -6.14 -3.77
N PHE A 24 -16.08 -5.63 -4.26
CA PHE A 24 -17.18 -5.19 -3.39
C PHE A 24 -17.74 -6.35 -2.54
N SER A 25 -17.81 -7.55 -3.13
CA SER A 25 -18.29 -8.74 -2.42
C SER A 25 -17.31 -9.25 -1.34
N GLU A 26 -16.00 -9.14 -1.57
CA GLU A 26 -14.98 -9.60 -0.61
C GLU A 26 -14.74 -8.59 0.51
N CYS A 27 -14.80 -7.29 0.21
CA CYS A 27 -14.75 -6.23 1.23
C CYS A 27 -15.92 -6.36 2.23
N GLN A 28 -17.14 -6.67 1.76
CA GLN A 28 -18.29 -6.88 2.65
C GLN A 28 -18.26 -8.24 3.39
N ASN A 29 -17.74 -9.30 2.77
CA ASN A 29 -17.70 -10.63 3.37
C ASN A 29 -16.58 -10.84 4.41
N SER A 30 -15.60 -9.95 4.49
CA SER A 30 -14.60 -9.94 5.58
C SER A 30 -15.22 -9.74 6.99
N GLN A 31 -16.53 -9.48 7.09
CA GLN A 31 -17.25 -9.22 8.34
C GLN A 31 -18.14 -10.38 8.85
N THR A 32 -18.28 -11.54 8.17
CA THR A 32 -19.12 -12.65 8.69
C THR A 32 -18.53 -14.05 8.49
N VAL A 33 -18.46 -14.81 9.59
CA VAL A 33 -18.10 -16.22 9.64
C VAL A 33 -19.25 -17.05 9.05
N GLY A 34 -18.97 -17.85 8.01
CA GLY A 34 -19.85 -18.94 7.56
C GLY A 34 -20.10 -19.02 6.05
N LEU A 35 -19.23 -19.70 5.31
CA LEU A 35 -19.43 -20.03 3.89
C LEU A 35 -20.57 -21.06 3.72
N ASN A 36 -21.77 -20.59 3.39
CA ASN A 36 -22.88 -21.46 2.98
C ASN A 36 -22.70 -21.99 1.55
N SER A 37 -23.04 -23.26 1.37
CA SER A 37 -22.87 -24.12 0.18
C SER A 37 -23.57 -23.65 -1.11
N CYS A 38 -24.26 -22.50 -1.08
CA CYS A 38 -24.98 -21.93 -2.21
C CYS A 38 -24.06 -21.05 -3.11
N VAL A 39 -23.04 -20.40 -2.54
CA VAL A 39 -22.10 -19.53 -3.30
C VAL A 39 -21.15 -20.35 -4.19
N LYS A 40 -20.77 -21.55 -3.74
CA LYS A 40 -19.93 -22.48 -4.53
C LYS A 40 -20.59 -22.89 -5.85
N LYS A 41 -21.93 -22.99 -5.91
CA LYS A 41 -22.67 -23.41 -7.12
C LYS A 41 -22.85 -22.30 -8.17
N SER A 42 -22.82 -21.03 -7.78
CA SER A 42 -22.87 -19.90 -8.73
C SER A 42 -21.50 -19.59 -9.34
N ILE A 43 -20.40 -19.77 -8.60
CA ILE A 43 -19.04 -19.60 -9.10
C ILE A 43 -18.71 -20.67 -10.16
N THR A 44 -19.14 -21.92 -9.98
CA THR A 44 -18.91 -22.97 -10.99
C THR A 44 -19.64 -22.69 -12.31
N LYS A 45 -20.82 -22.05 -12.27
CA LYS A 45 -21.60 -21.69 -13.46
C LYS A 45 -21.04 -20.48 -14.22
N ILE A 46 -20.41 -19.53 -13.53
CA ILE A 46 -19.74 -18.37 -14.14
C ILE A 46 -18.39 -18.79 -14.72
N VAL A 47 -17.64 -19.65 -14.03
CA VAL A 47 -16.38 -20.20 -14.53
C VAL A 47 -16.63 -21.13 -15.73
N SER A 48 -17.73 -21.89 -15.76
CA SER A 48 -18.09 -22.72 -16.93
C SER A 48 -18.50 -21.90 -18.15
N HIS A 49 -19.16 -20.74 -17.98
CA HIS A 49 -19.49 -19.86 -19.10
C HIS A 49 -18.28 -19.06 -19.61
N LEU A 50 -17.29 -18.77 -18.76
CA LEU A 50 -16.00 -18.21 -19.19
C LEU A 50 -15.10 -19.25 -19.89
N PHE A 51 -15.20 -20.53 -19.52
CA PHE A 51 -14.45 -21.62 -20.16
C PHE A 51 -15.01 -22.03 -21.53
N ILE A 52 -16.33 -21.93 -21.75
CA ILE A 52 -16.95 -22.37 -23.02
C ILE A 52 -16.71 -21.38 -24.18
N ILE A 53 -16.35 -20.13 -23.89
CA ILE A 53 -15.92 -19.17 -24.94
C ILE A 53 -14.46 -19.45 -25.39
N ILE A 54 -13.73 -20.33 -24.70
CA ILE A 54 -12.31 -20.62 -24.97
C ILE A 54 -12.08 -22.07 -25.47
N HIS A 55 -13.11 -22.77 -25.95
CA HIS A 55 -12.87 -24.04 -26.67
C HIS A 55 -13.81 -24.25 -27.85
N SER A 56 -13.43 -23.68 -29.00
CA SER A 56 -13.37 -24.36 -30.30
C SER A 56 -12.74 -23.44 -31.35
N SER A 57 -11.64 -23.89 -31.96
CA SER A 57 -11.07 -23.44 -33.25
C SER A 57 -10.20 -22.15 -33.39
N VAL A 58 -9.74 -21.46 -32.33
CA VAL A 58 -8.81 -20.29 -32.51
C VAL A 58 -7.54 -20.34 -31.62
N LEU A 59 -7.04 -21.54 -31.33
CA LEU A 59 -5.98 -21.78 -30.33
C LEU A 59 -4.52 -21.54 -30.77
N SER A 60 -4.24 -20.96 -31.94
CA SER A 60 -2.84 -20.76 -32.37
C SER A 60 -2.39 -19.32 -32.62
N VAL A 61 -3.31 -18.34 -32.74
CA VAL A 61 -2.93 -16.99 -33.22
C VAL A 61 -3.07 -15.90 -32.15
N HIS A 62 -3.97 -16.06 -31.17
CA HIS A 62 -4.22 -15.04 -30.13
C HIS A 62 -3.32 -15.14 -28.88
N HIS A 63 -2.78 -16.32 -28.57
CA HIS A 63 -1.90 -16.48 -27.41
C HIS A 63 -0.60 -15.65 -27.55
N SER A 64 -0.10 -15.47 -28.77
CA SER A 64 1.13 -14.69 -29.04
C SER A 64 0.93 -13.17 -29.02
N SER A 65 -0.29 -12.68 -29.28
CA SER A 65 -0.60 -11.24 -29.30
C SER A 65 -0.93 -10.71 -27.91
N THR A 66 -1.64 -11.48 -27.07
CA THR A 66 -1.90 -11.12 -25.67
C THR A 66 -0.61 -11.15 -24.83
N LEU A 67 0.27 -12.15 -25.04
CA LEU A 67 1.59 -12.20 -24.38
C LEU A 67 2.52 -11.09 -24.85
N ARG A 68 2.52 -10.73 -26.14
CA ARG A 68 3.29 -9.57 -26.64
C ARG A 68 2.76 -8.25 -26.10
N PHE A 69 1.44 -8.09 -25.97
CA PHE A 69 0.82 -6.92 -25.37
C PHE A 69 1.20 -6.79 -23.88
N LEU A 70 1.15 -7.89 -23.12
CA LEU A 70 1.58 -7.93 -21.71
C LEU A 70 3.09 -7.71 -21.56
N HIS A 71 3.93 -8.27 -22.45
CA HIS A 71 5.38 -8.07 -22.46
C HIS A 71 5.78 -6.62 -22.82
N HIS A 72 5.11 -6.00 -23.78
CA HIS A 72 5.31 -4.61 -24.14
C HIS A 72 4.82 -3.65 -23.05
N GLN A 73 3.76 -4.02 -22.32
CA GLN A 73 3.29 -3.30 -21.14
C GLN A 73 4.31 -3.37 -20.00
N THR A 74 4.98 -4.51 -19.77
CA THR A 74 6.01 -4.63 -18.73
C THR A 74 7.25 -3.78 -18.99
N GLU A 75 7.71 -3.63 -20.24
CA GLU A 75 8.81 -2.71 -20.55
C GLU A 75 8.42 -1.24 -20.37
N PHE A 76 7.17 -0.88 -20.73
CA PHE A 76 6.68 0.48 -20.55
C PHE A 76 6.48 0.83 -19.07
N ILE A 77 5.92 -0.07 -18.27
CA ILE A 77 5.73 0.12 -16.82
C ILE A 77 7.07 0.28 -16.10
N GLY A 78 8.15 -0.34 -16.59
CA GLY A 78 9.51 -0.13 -16.07
C GLY A 78 9.96 1.33 -16.08
N ARG A 79 9.39 2.18 -16.96
CA ARG A 79 9.68 3.62 -17.02
C ARG A 79 9.08 4.42 -15.87
N PHE A 80 8.13 3.84 -15.15
CA PHE A 80 7.50 4.46 -13.98
C PHE A 80 8.26 4.18 -12.68
N LEU A 81 9.30 3.36 -12.73
CA LEU A 81 10.16 3.11 -11.57
C LEU A 81 10.82 4.41 -11.11
N LEU A 82 10.79 4.64 -9.81
CA LEU A 82 11.54 5.73 -9.20
C LEU A 82 13.04 5.51 -9.41
N ILE A 83 13.73 6.50 -9.94
CA ILE A 83 15.20 6.46 -9.99
C ILE A 83 15.78 6.70 -8.60
N GLN A 84 17.06 6.32 -8.39
CA GLN A 84 17.72 6.42 -7.08
C GLN A 84 17.63 7.82 -6.44
N ASN A 85 17.79 8.89 -7.22
CA ASN A 85 17.63 10.26 -6.72
C ASN A 85 16.19 10.55 -6.25
N GLN A 86 15.18 10.03 -6.96
CA GLN A 86 13.78 10.19 -6.54
C GLN A 86 13.50 9.40 -5.26
N LEU A 87 13.98 8.15 -5.14
CA LEU A 87 13.85 7.38 -3.90
C LEU A 87 14.41 8.18 -2.71
N PHE A 88 15.61 8.73 -2.85
CA PHE A 88 16.23 9.58 -1.84
C PHE A 88 15.39 10.84 -1.54
N GLU A 89 15.04 11.64 -2.54
CA GLU A 89 14.31 12.91 -2.36
C GLU A 89 12.91 12.73 -1.76
N TYR A 90 12.22 11.64 -2.10
CA TYR A 90 10.89 11.32 -1.59
C TYR A 90 10.90 10.56 -0.25
N GLY A 91 12.08 10.40 0.37
CA GLY A 91 12.21 9.87 1.72
C GLY A 91 11.93 8.37 1.81
N TYR A 92 12.29 7.61 0.77
CA TYR A 92 12.38 6.17 0.85
C TYR A 92 13.60 5.75 1.69
N PRO A 93 13.57 4.57 2.32
CA PRO A 93 14.73 4.00 2.99
C PRO A 93 15.84 3.68 1.98
N VAL A 94 16.96 4.41 2.05
CA VAL A 94 18.10 4.21 1.15
C VAL A 94 19.31 3.66 1.94
N PRO A 95 19.96 2.59 1.45
CA PRO A 95 21.19 2.05 2.01
C PRO A 95 22.37 3.03 1.88
N MET A 96 23.11 3.24 2.97
CA MET A 96 24.33 4.06 2.97
C MET A 96 25.41 3.39 3.83
N GLY A 97 26.24 2.54 3.20
CA GLY A 97 27.14 1.63 3.90
C GLY A 97 26.35 0.59 4.71
N ASP A 98 26.68 0.45 6.00
CA ASP A 98 26.02 -0.47 6.93
C ASP A 98 24.77 0.14 7.61
N GLN A 99 24.36 1.34 7.20
CA GLN A 99 23.24 2.07 7.78
C GLN A 99 22.17 2.36 6.74
N VAL A 100 20.97 2.67 7.23
CA VAL A 100 19.86 3.13 6.41
C VAL A 100 19.66 4.61 6.66
N TYR A 101 19.58 5.36 5.57
CA TYR A 101 19.29 6.78 5.58
C TYR A 101 17.88 7.02 5.03
N ILE A 102 17.12 7.87 5.71
CA ILE A 102 15.79 8.30 5.28
C ILE A 102 15.82 9.83 5.29
N GLN A 103 15.79 10.43 4.09
CA GLN A 103 15.71 11.86 3.94
C GLN A 103 14.33 12.35 4.41
N PRO A 104 14.26 13.39 5.26
CA PRO A 104 12.99 14.05 5.53
C PRO A 104 12.43 14.62 4.23
N SER A 105 11.22 14.23 3.87
CA SER A 105 10.54 14.82 2.71
C SER A 105 10.33 16.33 2.88
N VAL A 106 9.99 17.04 1.81
CA VAL A 106 9.64 18.48 1.86
C VAL A 106 8.55 18.77 2.91
N TYR A 107 7.67 17.80 3.16
CA TYR A 107 6.59 17.87 4.15
C TYR A 107 7.06 17.56 5.59
N GLU A 108 8.20 16.88 5.74
CA GLU A 108 8.79 16.45 7.01
C GLU A 108 10.03 17.29 7.40
N LYS A 109 10.47 18.24 6.57
CA LYS A 109 11.73 19.00 6.70
C LYS A 109 11.93 19.70 8.06
N ASN A 110 10.83 20.03 8.75
CA ASN A 110 10.85 20.67 10.08
C ASN A 110 10.37 19.72 11.20
N THR A 111 10.33 18.41 10.95
CA THR A 111 9.85 17.40 11.89
C THR A 111 10.97 16.44 12.26
N LYS A 112 11.10 16.14 13.56
CA LYS A 112 12.08 15.19 14.06
C LYS A 112 11.58 13.76 13.83
N MET A 113 11.97 13.12 12.73
CA MET A 113 11.56 11.75 12.41
C MET A 113 12.16 10.69 13.32
N PHE A 114 13.41 10.91 13.77
CA PHE A 114 14.12 9.96 14.63
C PHE A 114 14.53 10.59 15.96
N TYR A 115 14.53 9.78 17.02
CA TYR A 115 14.99 10.18 18.35
C TYR A 115 16.11 9.27 18.84
N ALA A 116 17.05 9.85 19.60
CA ALA A 116 18.15 9.13 20.23
C ALA A 116 17.65 8.37 21.48
N GLU A 117 18.40 7.38 21.95
CA GLU A 117 18.03 6.49 23.07
C GLU A 117 17.58 7.25 24.33
N ASN A 118 18.26 8.36 24.66
CA ASN A 118 17.96 9.17 25.85
C ASN A 118 17.04 10.37 25.58
N ASP A 119 16.49 10.48 24.36
CA ASP A 119 15.53 11.54 24.05
C ASP A 119 14.14 11.14 24.53
N LEU A 120 13.65 11.85 25.54
CA LEU A 120 12.35 11.63 26.17
C LEU A 120 11.26 12.56 25.64
N ILE A 121 11.54 13.39 24.63
CA ILE A 121 10.57 14.35 24.09
C ILE A 121 10.03 13.85 22.76
N ARG A 122 8.70 13.88 22.63
CA ARG A 122 7.98 13.59 21.38
C ARG A 122 7.14 14.78 20.97
N VAL A 123 6.80 14.87 19.69
CA VAL A 123 5.94 15.90 19.11
C VAL A 123 4.66 15.24 18.63
N CYS A 124 3.53 15.69 19.15
CA CYS A 124 2.25 15.15 18.76
C CYS A 124 1.89 15.54 17.32
N ILE A 125 1.61 14.58 16.45
CA ILE A 125 1.22 14.89 15.06
C ILE A 125 -0.22 15.43 14.95
N ARG A 126 -1.04 15.23 16.00
CA ARG A 126 -2.43 15.71 16.08
C ARG A 126 -2.50 17.18 16.50
N CYS A 127 -1.89 17.55 17.63
CA CYS A 127 -1.97 18.90 18.18
C CYS A 127 -0.68 19.73 18.08
N ARG A 128 0.41 19.15 17.56
CA ARG A 128 1.75 19.76 17.42
C ARG A 128 2.47 20.11 18.72
N SER A 129 1.88 19.82 19.88
CA SER A 129 2.53 20.01 21.19
C SER A 129 3.61 18.96 21.43
N SER A 130 4.71 19.39 22.05
CA SER A 130 5.71 18.47 22.60
C SER A 130 5.23 17.88 23.92
N PHE A 131 5.57 16.62 24.18
CA PHE A 131 5.25 15.91 25.42
C PHE A 131 6.39 14.97 25.80
N GLN A 132 6.48 14.65 27.10
CA GLN A 132 7.51 13.78 27.64
C GLN A 132 7.01 12.34 27.74
N VAL A 133 7.88 11.38 27.43
CA VAL A 133 7.68 9.94 27.64
C VAL A 133 8.59 9.42 28.75
N GLU A 134 8.33 8.22 29.23
CA GLU A 134 9.20 7.50 30.17
C GLU A 134 10.50 7.02 29.52
N ASN A 135 11.43 6.52 30.34
CA ASN A 135 12.74 6.06 29.89
C ASN A 135 12.68 4.89 28.89
N ASP A 136 11.63 4.07 28.96
CA ASP A 136 11.38 2.99 28.00
C ASP A 136 10.63 3.47 26.73
N GLY A 137 10.25 4.75 26.68
CA GLY A 137 9.47 5.35 25.60
C GLY A 137 7.97 5.34 25.85
N LEU A 138 7.49 4.81 26.98
CA LEU A 138 6.08 4.73 27.31
C LEU A 138 5.48 6.13 27.52
N GLN A 139 4.39 6.42 26.80
CA GLN A 139 3.51 7.52 27.14
C GLN A 139 2.41 7.04 28.10
N ARG A 140 2.33 7.63 29.31
CA ARG A 140 1.20 7.38 30.21
C ARG A 140 -0.08 8.06 29.72
N ILE A 141 -1.20 7.37 29.84
CA ILE A 141 -2.53 7.97 29.66
C ILE A 141 -2.81 8.88 30.86
N SER A 142 -3.20 10.13 30.62
CA SER A 142 -3.57 11.08 31.67
C SER A 142 -4.78 10.60 32.46
N ASN A 143 -4.75 10.65 33.80
CA ASN A 143 -5.80 10.10 34.66
C ASN A 143 -7.07 10.96 34.77
N SER A 144 -6.98 12.28 34.55
CA SER A 144 -8.08 13.21 34.90
C SER A 144 -8.32 14.34 33.90
N LYS A 145 -7.39 14.63 32.99
CA LYS A 145 -7.51 15.73 32.02
C LYS A 145 -7.17 15.27 30.60
N SER A 146 -7.93 15.76 29.62
CA SER A 146 -7.53 15.64 28.22
C SER A 146 -6.30 16.50 27.96
N VAL A 147 -5.31 15.92 27.28
CA VAL A 147 -4.01 16.53 27.00
C VAL A 147 -3.82 16.86 25.52
N CYS A 148 -4.65 16.29 24.64
CA CYS A 148 -4.57 16.49 23.20
C CYS A 148 -5.94 16.80 22.61
N LYS A 149 -5.96 17.60 21.54
CA LYS A 149 -7.15 17.98 20.78
C LYS A 149 -6.87 17.84 19.28
N ASP A 150 -7.79 17.24 18.53
CA ASP A 150 -7.69 17.22 17.06
C ASP A 150 -8.30 18.45 16.39
N SER A 151 -8.21 18.51 15.06
CA SER A 151 -8.76 19.60 14.25
C SER A 151 -10.28 19.73 14.34
N ASN A 152 -10.99 18.68 14.71
CA ASN A 152 -12.44 18.67 14.87
C ASN A 152 -12.87 19.01 16.30
N GLY A 153 -11.91 19.29 17.19
CA GLY A 153 -12.17 19.61 18.59
C GLY A 153 -12.35 18.40 19.51
N MET A 154 -12.16 17.17 19.01
CA MET A 154 -12.23 15.97 19.85
C MET A 154 -11.03 15.92 20.80
N MET A 155 -11.30 15.58 22.05
CA MET A 155 -10.33 15.63 23.14
C MET A 155 -9.84 14.22 23.51
N TYR A 156 -8.54 14.09 23.76
CA TYR A 156 -7.88 12.81 24.03
C TYR A 156 -7.01 12.90 25.29
N ARG A 157 -6.89 11.78 26.01
CA ARG A 157 -6.07 11.64 27.24
C ARG A 157 -4.63 11.21 26.96
N PHE A 158 -4.24 11.20 25.69
CA PHE A 158 -2.92 10.86 25.18
C PHE A 158 -2.65 11.66 23.89
N HIS A 159 -1.38 11.79 23.54
CA HIS A 159 -0.86 12.27 22.26
C HIS A 159 -0.52 11.10 21.33
N ILE A 160 -0.34 11.38 20.05
CA ILE A 160 0.11 10.41 19.04
C ILE A 160 1.30 10.97 18.28
N HIS A 161 2.29 10.15 17.94
CA HIS A 161 3.48 10.56 17.18
C HIS A 161 3.93 9.47 16.20
N ASN A 162 4.65 9.87 15.16
CA ASN A 162 5.24 8.99 14.13
C ASN A 162 6.77 8.98 14.17
N GLN A 163 7.36 9.46 15.27
CA GLN A 163 8.80 9.46 15.46
C GLN A 163 9.28 8.07 15.87
N HIS A 164 10.43 7.63 15.35
CA HIS A 164 10.99 6.31 15.59
C HIS A 164 12.36 6.39 16.29
N PRO A 165 12.74 5.38 17.09
CA PRO A 165 14.07 5.35 17.69
C PRO A 165 15.11 5.13 16.58
N MET A 166 16.28 5.78 16.68
CA MET A 166 17.35 5.66 15.67
C MET A 166 17.83 4.21 15.47
N GLU A 167 17.74 3.36 16.50
CA GLU A 167 18.07 1.94 16.40
C GLU A 167 17.22 1.18 15.37
N ASN A 168 16.00 1.65 15.06
CA ASN A 168 15.15 1.00 14.06
C ASN A 168 15.77 1.06 12.66
N LEU A 169 16.66 2.03 12.38
CA LEU A 169 17.39 2.11 11.12
C LEU A 169 18.26 0.86 10.87
N LYS A 170 18.72 0.18 11.93
CA LYS A 170 19.48 -1.08 11.83
C LYS A 170 18.59 -2.30 11.57
N LYS A 171 17.28 -2.18 11.77
CA LYS A 171 16.31 -3.29 11.64
C LYS A 171 15.70 -3.41 10.24
N PHE A 172 16.02 -2.46 9.35
CA PHE A 172 15.58 -2.51 7.96
C PHE A 172 16.20 -3.70 7.23
N LYS A 173 15.41 -4.37 6.41
CA LYS A 173 15.89 -5.46 5.56
C LYS A 173 15.66 -5.11 4.09
N ARG A 174 16.64 -5.43 3.26
CA ARG A 174 16.47 -5.40 1.81
C ARG A 174 15.64 -6.59 1.36
N ALA A 175 14.87 -6.41 0.28
CA ALA A 175 14.29 -7.54 -0.43
C ALA A 175 15.39 -8.57 -0.81
N PRO A 176 15.09 -9.87 -0.78
CA PRO A 176 16.07 -10.91 -1.08
C PRO A 176 16.69 -10.74 -2.46
N LYS A 177 18.00 -11.03 -2.57
CA LYS A 177 18.68 -11.05 -3.88
C LYS A 177 18.07 -12.12 -4.79
N VAL A 178 18.24 -11.94 -6.09
CA VAL A 178 17.87 -12.97 -7.06
C VAL A 178 18.80 -14.18 -6.93
N THR A 179 18.19 -15.35 -6.89
CA THR A 179 18.83 -16.66 -6.78
C THR A 179 18.12 -17.66 -7.71
N GLY A 180 18.71 -18.84 -7.89
CA GLY A 180 18.07 -19.91 -8.66
C GLY A 180 16.73 -20.40 -8.10
N SER A 181 16.39 -20.12 -6.84
CA SER A 181 15.13 -20.55 -6.23
C SER A 181 14.02 -19.49 -6.25
N ASN A 182 14.34 -18.22 -6.49
CA ASN A 182 13.36 -17.11 -6.46
C ASN A 182 13.38 -16.21 -7.72
N TRP A 183 14.07 -16.63 -8.79
CA TRP A 183 14.11 -15.88 -10.07
C TRP A 183 12.73 -15.63 -10.68
N ASN A 184 11.77 -16.52 -10.40
CA ASN A 184 10.39 -16.42 -10.88
C ASN A 184 9.62 -15.25 -10.22
N MET A 185 10.19 -14.56 -9.24
CA MET A 185 9.62 -13.34 -8.65
C MET A 185 10.08 -12.07 -9.38
N SER A 186 11.17 -12.14 -10.15
CA SER A 186 11.74 -10.99 -10.86
C SER A 186 10.75 -10.43 -11.88
N GLY A 187 10.59 -9.10 -11.91
CA GLY A 187 9.66 -8.41 -12.81
C GLY A 187 8.18 -8.58 -12.45
N LYS A 188 7.82 -9.41 -11.46
CA LYS A 188 6.44 -9.48 -10.98
C LYS A 188 6.10 -8.21 -10.21
N MET A 189 4.87 -7.75 -10.41
CA MET A 189 4.35 -6.53 -9.79
C MET A 189 3.36 -6.86 -8.69
N TYR A 190 3.51 -6.20 -7.54
CA TYR A 190 2.62 -6.31 -6.40
C TYR A 190 2.25 -4.93 -5.89
N ALA A 191 0.99 -4.70 -5.56
CA ALA A 191 0.59 -3.48 -4.88
C ALA A 191 0.47 -3.73 -3.37
N LEU A 192 1.02 -2.82 -2.58
CA LEU A 192 1.12 -2.90 -1.12
C LEU A 192 0.44 -1.67 -0.52
N ASP A 193 -0.31 -1.88 0.56
CA ASP A 193 -0.86 -0.83 1.40
C ASP A 193 -0.82 -1.23 2.88
N VAL A 194 -0.56 -0.26 3.76
CA VAL A 194 -0.45 -0.47 5.21
C VAL A 194 -1.36 0.47 5.99
N GLU A 195 -2.23 -0.13 6.80
CA GLU A 195 -3.00 0.63 7.78
C GLU A 195 -2.19 0.76 9.08
N SER A 196 -2.03 1.99 9.54
CA SER A 196 -1.31 2.29 10.78
C SER A 196 -2.25 2.46 11.97
N VAL A 197 -1.72 2.16 13.16
CA VAL A 197 -2.33 2.48 14.45
C VAL A 197 -1.33 3.23 15.34
N TYR A 198 -1.81 3.86 16.40
CA TYR A 198 -0.95 4.53 17.38
C TYR A 198 -0.98 3.78 18.71
N THR A 199 0.21 3.41 19.15
CA THR A 199 0.45 2.72 20.41
C THR A 199 0.96 3.69 21.47
N SER A 200 1.16 3.16 22.67
CA SER A 200 1.87 3.81 23.76
C SER A 200 3.29 4.29 23.42
N HIS A 201 3.93 3.76 22.37
CA HIS A 201 5.28 4.11 21.92
C HIS A 201 5.33 4.79 20.54
N GLY A 202 4.17 5.16 19.99
CA GLY A 202 4.04 5.82 18.69
C GLY A 202 3.36 4.96 17.62
N GLN A 203 3.52 5.37 16.36
CA GLN A 203 2.93 4.70 15.20
C GLN A 203 3.45 3.25 15.07
N ALA A 204 2.53 2.33 14.80
CA ALA A 204 2.81 0.93 14.50
C ALA A 204 1.96 0.45 13.32
N VAL A 205 2.41 -0.61 12.66
CA VAL A 205 1.64 -1.30 11.61
C VAL A 205 0.46 -2.04 12.25
N GLY A 206 -0.74 -1.81 11.73
CA GLY A 206 -1.98 -2.45 12.18
C GLY A 206 -2.51 -3.50 11.21
N ARG A 207 -2.44 -3.25 9.90
CA ARG A 207 -2.81 -4.21 8.85
C ARG A 207 -1.91 -4.03 7.65
N VAL A 208 -1.62 -5.13 6.96
CA VAL A 208 -0.85 -5.13 5.72
C VAL A 208 -1.64 -5.89 4.67
N THR A 209 -1.82 -5.26 3.51
CA THR A 209 -2.43 -5.90 2.35
C THR A 209 -1.47 -5.85 1.18
N VAL A 210 -1.25 -7.00 0.54
CA VAL A 210 -0.51 -7.14 -0.72
C VAL A 210 -1.41 -7.83 -1.72
N VAL A 211 -1.51 -7.25 -2.92
CA VAL A 211 -2.20 -7.83 -4.07
C VAL A 211 -1.24 -8.05 -5.22
N ASP A 212 -1.48 -9.06 -6.03
CA ASP A 212 -0.73 -9.30 -7.26
C ASP A 212 -1.10 -8.30 -8.38
N CYS A 213 -0.49 -8.46 -9.55
CA CYS A 213 -0.73 -7.61 -10.73
C CYS A 213 -2.14 -7.74 -11.31
N PHE A 214 -2.95 -8.71 -10.87
CA PHE A 214 -4.36 -8.82 -11.25
C PHE A 214 -5.28 -8.26 -10.16
N GLY A 215 -4.74 -7.78 -9.03
CA GLY A 215 -5.49 -7.31 -7.88
C GLY A 215 -5.99 -8.43 -6.97
N ALA A 216 -5.51 -9.67 -7.14
CA ALA A 216 -5.82 -10.77 -6.25
C ALA A 216 -4.97 -10.67 -4.97
N THR A 217 -5.62 -10.83 -3.81
CA THR A 217 -4.95 -10.74 -2.50
C THR A 217 -3.99 -11.90 -2.31
N VAL A 218 -2.72 -11.59 -2.06
CA VAL A 218 -1.69 -12.56 -1.68
C VAL A 218 -1.35 -12.50 -0.19
N ILE A 219 -1.43 -11.30 0.41
CA ILE A 219 -1.31 -11.11 1.86
C ILE A 219 -2.44 -10.18 2.30
N ASP A 220 -3.14 -10.55 3.37
CA ASP A 220 -4.04 -9.68 4.11
C ASP A 220 -4.00 -10.10 5.58
N ALA A 221 -3.31 -9.31 6.41
CA ALA A 221 -3.01 -9.69 7.78
C ALA A 221 -3.13 -8.53 8.76
N ILE A 222 -3.77 -8.79 9.90
CA ILE A 222 -3.71 -7.92 11.08
C ILE A 222 -2.40 -8.17 11.80
N VAL A 223 -1.61 -7.11 11.97
CA VAL A 223 -0.31 -7.18 12.64
C VAL A 223 -0.50 -6.84 14.11
N LYS A 224 -0.05 -7.71 15.00
CA LYS A 224 -0.10 -7.49 16.45
C LYS A 224 0.97 -6.47 16.83
N PRO A 225 0.59 -5.27 17.30
CA PRO A 225 1.58 -4.31 17.80
C PRO A 225 2.21 -4.85 19.08
N LYS A 226 3.52 -4.59 19.25
CA LYS A 226 4.27 -4.96 20.46
C LYS A 226 3.70 -4.24 21.70
N ASP A 227 3.29 -3.00 21.49
CA ASP A 227 2.90 -2.07 22.54
C ASP A 227 1.38 -1.84 22.54
N ALA A 228 0.83 -1.43 23.68
CA ALA A 228 -0.60 -1.20 23.84
C ALA A 228 -1.13 -0.17 22.83
N VAL A 229 -2.17 -0.53 22.06
CA VAL A 229 -2.82 0.36 21.09
C VAL A 229 -3.67 1.39 21.83
N TYR A 230 -3.37 2.68 21.62
CA TYR A 230 -4.12 3.80 22.19
C TYR A 230 -5.17 4.33 21.23
N ASP A 231 -4.85 4.34 19.93
CA ASP A 231 -5.75 4.87 18.90
C ASP A 231 -5.62 4.05 17.63
N CYS A 232 -6.72 3.41 17.23
CA CYS A 232 -6.75 2.70 15.96
C CYS A 232 -6.85 3.65 14.77
N VAL A 233 -7.17 4.94 14.98
CA VAL A 233 -7.51 5.89 13.92
C VAL A 233 -8.52 5.30 12.92
N THR A 234 -9.55 4.63 13.44
CA THR A 234 -10.51 3.80 12.69
C THR A 234 -11.09 4.46 11.45
N LYS A 235 -11.32 5.78 11.48
CA LYS A 235 -11.78 6.54 10.30
C LYS A 235 -10.83 6.42 9.09
N TYR A 236 -9.55 6.26 9.35
CA TYR A 236 -8.51 6.10 8.34
C TYR A 236 -8.13 4.63 8.19
N SER A 237 -7.93 3.89 9.28
CA SER A 237 -7.41 2.51 9.20
C SER A 237 -8.44 1.41 8.95
N GLY A 238 -9.72 1.67 9.23
CA GLY A 238 -10.76 0.65 9.35
C GLY A 238 -10.55 -0.36 10.49
N LEU A 239 -9.54 -0.15 11.34
CA LEU A 239 -9.20 -1.05 12.45
C LEU A 239 -9.89 -0.66 13.74
N THR A 240 -10.08 -1.65 14.60
CA THR A 240 -10.63 -1.53 15.95
C THR A 240 -9.82 -2.42 16.88
N LEU A 241 -9.92 -2.19 18.19
CA LEU A 241 -9.21 -3.00 19.19
C LEU A 241 -9.59 -4.50 19.11
N GLU A 242 -10.79 -4.82 18.66
CA GLU A 242 -11.26 -6.20 18.47
C GLU A 242 -10.43 -6.96 17.44
N HIS A 243 -10.00 -6.30 16.36
CA HIS A 243 -9.17 -6.92 15.32
C HIS A 243 -7.85 -7.47 15.87
N PHE A 244 -7.30 -6.84 16.92
CA PHE A 244 -6.01 -7.23 17.51
C PHE A 244 -6.11 -8.36 18.53
N LYS A 245 -7.31 -8.77 18.97
CA LYS A 245 -7.49 -9.82 20.00
C LYS A 245 -6.90 -11.17 19.57
N TYR A 246 -7.02 -11.49 18.29
CA TYR A 246 -6.56 -12.76 17.72
C TYR A 246 -5.41 -12.58 16.71
N ALA A 247 -4.87 -11.36 16.59
CA ALA A 247 -3.71 -11.12 15.75
C ALA A 247 -2.49 -11.85 16.32
N THR A 248 -1.85 -12.68 15.50
CA THR A 248 -0.64 -13.44 15.87
C THR A 248 0.60 -12.96 15.15
N GLU A 249 0.42 -12.30 14.01
CA GLU A 249 1.50 -11.87 13.13
C GLU A 249 2.26 -10.69 13.76
N THR A 250 3.58 -10.81 13.85
CA THR A 250 4.48 -9.71 14.19
C THR A 250 4.98 -8.98 12.95
N ILE A 251 5.54 -7.80 13.12
CA ILE A 251 6.15 -7.04 12.02
C ILE A 251 7.27 -7.82 11.33
N GLU A 252 8.05 -8.59 12.08
CA GLU A 252 9.10 -9.47 11.53
C GLU A 252 8.48 -10.58 10.69
N SER A 253 7.46 -11.28 11.21
CA SER A 253 6.81 -12.37 10.46
C SER A 253 6.14 -11.89 9.17
N ILE A 254 5.51 -10.70 9.19
CA ILE A 254 4.93 -10.11 7.98
C ILE A 254 5.99 -9.71 6.98
N ARG A 255 7.13 -9.17 7.43
CA ARG A 255 8.24 -8.84 6.55
C ARG A 255 8.76 -10.07 5.82
N GLU A 256 8.95 -11.18 6.53
CA GLU A 256 9.37 -12.45 5.90
C GLU A 256 8.30 -12.95 4.91
N LYS A 257 7.01 -12.89 5.27
CA LYS A 257 5.93 -13.25 4.34
C LYS A 257 5.93 -12.40 3.08
N ILE A 258 6.19 -11.10 3.17
CA ILE A 258 6.33 -10.24 1.98
C ILE A 258 7.50 -10.74 1.11
N PHE A 259 8.64 -11.08 1.73
CA PHE A 259 9.82 -11.62 1.04
C PHE A 259 9.63 -13.00 0.42
N ASP A 260 8.59 -13.75 0.80
CA ASP A 260 8.20 -14.98 0.10
C ASP A 260 7.54 -14.70 -1.27
N TYR A 261 7.10 -13.46 -1.53
CA TYR A 261 6.49 -13.06 -2.81
C TYR A 261 7.38 -12.17 -3.67
N ILE A 262 8.31 -11.44 -3.05
CA ILE A 262 9.13 -10.43 -3.73
C ILE A 262 10.63 -10.73 -3.59
N ASN A 263 11.38 -10.35 -4.61
CA ASN A 263 12.84 -10.24 -4.59
C ASN A 263 13.26 -8.81 -4.99
N GLU A 264 14.57 -8.52 -5.00
CA GLU A 264 15.12 -7.20 -5.36
C GLU A 264 14.71 -6.71 -6.77
N GLN A 265 14.31 -7.61 -7.67
CA GLN A 265 13.86 -7.32 -9.03
C GLN A 265 12.33 -7.32 -9.21
N SER A 266 11.54 -7.69 -8.19
CA SER A 266 10.09 -7.50 -8.20
C SER A 266 9.76 -6.01 -8.18
N ILE A 267 8.55 -5.63 -8.58
CA ILE A 267 8.08 -4.23 -8.62
C ILE A 267 7.03 -4.05 -7.53
N LEU A 268 7.23 -3.08 -6.64
CA LEU A 268 6.23 -2.68 -5.65
C LEU A 268 5.48 -1.43 -6.12
N VAL A 269 4.17 -1.46 -6.00
CA VAL A 269 3.26 -0.37 -6.36
C VAL A 269 2.53 0.09 -5.11
N GLY A 270 2.30 1.39 -4.98
CA GLY A 270 1.42 1.92 -3.94
C GLY A 270 1.13 3.40 -4.11
N HIS A 271 0.57 4.00 -3.05
CA HIS A 271 0.31 5.43 -2.98
C HIS A 271 0.94 5.99 -1.72
N ALA A 272 1.96 6.84 -1.88
CA ALA A 272 2.81 7.26 -0.77
C ALA A 272 3.54 6.12 -0.05
N LEU A 273 4.00 5.16 -0.85
CA LEU A 273 4.58 3.89 -0.42
C LEU A 273 5.84 4.05 0.44
N ASN A 274 6.48 5.23 0.42
CA ASN A 274 7.58 5.55 1.32
C ASN A 274 7.17 5.44 2.80
N GLY A 275 5.93 5.78 3.16
CA GLY A 275 5.40 5.60 4.52
C GLY A 275 5.31 4.13 4.91
N ASP A 276 4.79 3.30 4.01
CA ASP A 276 4.56 1.88 4.23
C ASP A 276 5.88 1.12 4.37
N LEU A 277 6.83 1.35 3.48
CA LEU A 277 8.15 0.72 3.55
C LEU A 277 8.95 1.15 4.79
N LYS A 278 8.80 2.40 5.24
CA LYS A 278 9.35 2.87 6.52
C LYS A 278 8.73 2.10 7.69
N ALA A 279 7.41 1.97 7.72
CA ALA A 279 6.70 1.27 8.80
C ALA A 279 7.02 -0.24 8.83
N LEU A 280 7.18 -0.85 7.66
CA LEU A 280 7.55 -2.26 7.50
C LEU A 280 9.02 -2.53 7.76
N GLY A 281 9.89 -1.52 7.69
CA GLY A 281 11.34 -1.70 7.77
C GLY A 281 11.89 -2.44 6.54
N ILE A 282 11.40 -2.10 5.34
CA ILE A 282 11.80 -2.72 4.08
C ILE A 282 12.54 -1.71 3.21
N ILE A 283 13.65 -2.13 2.60
CA ILE A 283 14.34 -1.41 1.52
C ILE A 283 14.03 -2.14 0.23
N HIS A 284 13.49 -1.42 -0.74
CA HIS A 284 13.22 -1.93 -2.08
C HIS A 284 13.43 -0.83 -3.12
N ASP A 285 14.18 -1.13 -4.18
CA ASP A 285 14.59 -0.13 -5.17
C ASP A 285 13.58 0.00 -6.31
N ASN A 286 12.89 -1.10 -6.68
CA ASN A 286 11.94 -1.12 -7.78
C ASN A 286 10.53 -0.73 -7.29
N VAL A 287 10.31 0.57 -7.15
CA VAL A 287 9.06 1.15 -6.65
C VAL A 287 8.37 2.02 -7.70
N ILE A 288 7.05 1.87 -7.83
CA ILE A 288 6.15 2.80 -8.53
C ILE A 288 5.20 3.40 -7.51
N ASP A 289 5.28 4.71 -7.30
CA ASP A 289 4.42 5.44 -6.36
C ASP A 289 3.46 6.34 -7.12
N THR A 290 2.17 6.01 -7.06
CA THR A 290 1.12 6.75 -7.80
C THR A 290 1.00 8.20 -7.36
N SER A 291 1.35 8.52 -6.11
CA SER A 291 1.33 9.91 -5.62
C SER A 291 2.43 10.78 -6.25
N ILE A 292 3.53 10.15 -6.70
CA ILE A 292 4.64 10.80 -7.40
C ILE A 292 4.39 10.79 -8.91
N LEU A 293 3.94 9.64 -9.43
CA LEU A 293 3.60 9.42 -10.84
C LEU A 293 2.63 10.49 -11.37
N TYR A 294 1.63 10.85 -10.56
CA TYR A 294 0.62 11.87 -10.85
C TYR A 294 0.85 13.21 -10.14
N SER A 295 2.08 13.48 -9.69
CA SER A 295 2.36 14.74 -8.99
C SER A 295 2.18 15.96 -9.91
N VAL A 296 1.65 17.05 -9.36
CA VAL A 296 1.41 18.31 -10.10
C VAL A 296 2.13 19.43 -9.38
N ASN A 297 3.12 20.04 -10.04
CA ASN A 297 3.94 21.13 -9.47
C ASN A 297 4.55 20.77 -8.10
N GLY A 298 5.05 19.53 -7.96
CA GLY A 298 5.62 19.02 -6.71
C GLY A 298 4.61 18.67 -5.62
N ARG A 299 3.31 18.83 -5.86
CA ARG A 299 2.24 18.42 -4.95
C ARG A 299 1.76 17.01 -5.28
N ARG A 300 1.59 16.21 -4.23
CA ARG A 300 1.11 14.83 -4.31
C ARG A 300 -0.42 14.82 -4.12
N PRO A 301 -1.23 14.52 -5.14
CA PRO A 301 -2.68 14.38 -4.99
C PRO A 301 -3.01 13.15 -4.15
N SER A 302 -4.16 13.15 -3.48
CA SER A 302 -4.60 11.97 -2.71
C SER A 302 -5.06 10.84 -3.63
N LEU A 303 -4.98 9.60 -3.16
CA LEU A 303 -5.48 8.44 -3.91
C LEU A 303 -6.95 8.59 -4.29
N ARG A 304 -7.79 9.11 -3.38
CA ARG A 304 -9.20 9.41 -3.65
C ARG A 304 -9.38 10.44 -4.78
N GLN A 305 -8.55 11.49 -4.82
CA GLN A 305 -8.60 12.47 -5.90
C GLN A 305 -8.21 11.84 -7.24
N LEU A 306 -7.17 11.00 -7.25
CA LEU A 306 -6.69 10.34 -8.46
C LEU A 306 -7.70 9.34 -9.02
N THR A 307 -8.26 8.48 -8.17
CA THR A 307 -9.30 7.51 -8.57
C THR A 307 -10.55 8.21 -9.11
N SER A 308 -11.01 9.28 -8.45
CA SER A 308 -12.16 10.06 -8.93
C SER A 308 -11.86 10.74 -10.29
N THR A 309 -10.68 11.33 -10.41
CA THR A 309 -10.28 12.09 -11.62
C THR A 309 -10.05 11.17 -12.82
N HIS A 310 -9.28 10.09 -12.65
CA HIS A 310 -8.79 9.26 -13.74
C HIS A 310 -9.64 8.00 -13.95
N LEU A 311 -10.01 7.31 -12.86
CA LEU A 311 -10.75 6.05 -12.94
C LEU A 311 -12.27 6.22 -12.83
N LYS A 312 -12.75 7.44 -12.57
CA LYS A 312 -14.16 7.82 -12.49
C LYS A 312 -14.93 7.06 -11.40
N TYR A 313 -14.26 6.77 -10.29
CA TYR A 313 -14.90 6.23 -9.11
C TYR A 313 -14.27 6.74 -7.82
N GLU A 314 -15.05 6.71 -6.75
CA GLU A 314 -14.58 7.11 -5.43
C GLU A 314 -14.32 5.89 -4.56
N ILE A 315 -13.22 5.96 -3.81
CA ILE A 315 -12.82 5.04 -2.75
C ILE A 315 -12.98 5.71 -1.38
N GLN A 316 -12.83 4.95 -0.29
CA GLN A 316 -12.79 5.50 1.08
C GLN A 316 -14.08 6.23 1.49
N ASN A 317 -15.22 5.87 0.87
CA ASN A 317 -16.53 6.46 1.15
C ASN A 317 -17.30 5.77 2.28
N GLY A 318 -16.78 4.66 2.80
CA GLY A 318 -17.40 3.90 3.88
C GLY A 318 -17.31 4.62 5.23
N SER A 319 -18.33 4.43 6.08
CA SER A 319 -18.29 4.86 7.49
C SER A 319 -17.34 4.02 8.34
N GLY A 320 -16.92 2.84 7.83
CA GLY A 320 -16.08 1.87 8.50
C GLY A 320 -14.58 2.10 8.40
N GLY A 321 -14.12 3.21 7.81
CA GLY A 321 -12.69 3.49 7.57
C GLY A 321 -12.23 3.17 6.15
N HIS A 322 -10.94 3.34 5.86
CA HIS A 322 -10.38 2.92 4.58
C HIS A 322 -10.23 1.39 4.52
N CYS A 323 -10.05 0.89 3.29
CA CYS A 323 -9.80 -0.52 3.05
C CYS A 323 -8.49 -0.65 2.28
N SER A 324 -7.43 -1.07 2.98
CA SER A 324 -6.12 -1.34 2.34
C SER A 324 -6.16 -2.17 1.06
N LYS A 325 -7.09 -3.14 0.91
CA LYS A 325 -7.27 -3.86 -0.35
C LYS A 325 -7.79 -2.96 -1.48
N GLU A 326 -8.79 -2.13 -1.19
CA GLU A 326 -9.32 -1.14 -2.14
C GLU A 326 -8.21 -0.17 -2.58
N ASP A 327 -7.40 0.30 -1.62
CA ASP A 327 -6.34 1.28 -1.85
C ASP A 327 -5.16 0.67 -2.64
N ALA A 328 -4.74 -0.56 -2.33
CA ALA A 328 -3.71 -1.28 -3.09
C ALA A 328 -4.16 -1.54 -4.54
N VAL A 329 -5.39 -2.03 -4.75
CA VAL A 329 -5.93 -2.27 -6.10
C VAL A 329 -6.12 -0.96 -6.86
N ALA A 330 -6.61 0.10 -6.22
CA ALA A 330 -6.75 1.41 -6.84
C ALA A 330 -5.38 1.96 -7.32
N SER A 331 -4.34 1.79 -6.51
CA SER A 331 -2.97 2.18 -6.89
C SER A 331 -2.49 1.44 -8.13
N LEU A 332 -2.73 0.12 -8.19
CA LEU A 332 -2.42 -0.71 -9.35
C LEU A 332 -3.18 -0.26 -10.61
N GLN A 333 -4.47 0.02 -10.48
CA GLN A 333 -5.30 0.50 -11.59
C GLN A 333 -4.85 1.86 -12.12
N LEU A 334 -4.38 2.76 -11.25
CA LEU A 334 -3.79 4.04 -11.67
C LEU A 334 -2.51 3.83 -12.46
N VAL A 335 -1.63 2.90 -12.08
CA VAL A 335 -0.44 2.57 -12.87
C VAL A 335 -0.83 2.11 -14.29
N TYR A 336 -1.81 1.20 -14.40
CA TYR A 336 -2.29 0.76 -15.71
C TYR A 336 -2.97 1.87 -16.51
N PHE A 337 -3.76 2.73 -15.86
CA PHE A 337 -4.38 3.88 -16.51
C PHE A 337 -3.32 4.84 -17.05
N GLY A 338 -2.30 5.16 -16.26
CA GLY A 338 -1.18 5.99 -16.64
C GLY A 338 -0.39 5.42 -17.81
N ALA A 339 -0.19 4.09 -17.82
CA ALA A 339 0.44 3.39 -18.95
C ALA A 339 -0.31 3.59 -20.27
N MET A 340 -1.65 3.64 -20.22
CA MET A 340 -2.50 3.84 -21.39
C MET A 340 -2.75 5.31 -21.73
N ASN A 341 -2.52 6.21 -20.77
CA ASN A 341 -2.77 7.65 -20.90
C ASN A 341 -1.57 8.47 -20.41
N PRO A 342 -0.41 8.42 -21.11
CA PRO A 342 0.81 9.07 -20.62
C PRO A 342 0.65 10.58 -20.36
N THR A 343 -0.18 11.27 -21.15
CA THR A 343 -0.50 12.70 -20.98
C THR A 343 -1.16 13.05 -19.64
N SER A 344 -1.69 12.05 -18.92
CA SER A 344 -2.26 12.23 -17.58
C SER A 344 -1.23 12.21 -16.45
N LEU A 345 0.01 11.78 -16.74
CA LEU A 345 1.09 11.66 -15.77
C LEU A 345 1.81 12.98 -15.53
N SER A 346 2.65 13.06 -14.51
CA SER A 346 3.54 14.21 -14.35
C SER A 346 4.53 14.31 -15.53
N PRO A 347 4.98 15.53 -15.93
CA PRO A 347 5.79 15.73 -17.14
C PRO A 347 7.00 14.80 -17.27
N PHE A 348 7.66 14.49 -16.13
CA PHE A 348 8.80 13.57 -16.08
C PHE A 348 8.51 12.19 -16.69
N TYR A 349 7.26 11.70 -16.60
CA TYR A 349 6.86 10.38 -17.14
C TYR A 349 6.13 10.48 -18.49
N GLN A 350 5.97 11.67 -19.06
CA GLN A 350 5.32 11.86 -20.37
C GLN A 350 6.27 11.71 -21.55
N GLU A 351 7.58 11.91 -21.33
CA GLU A 351 8.58 12.10 -22.39
C GLU A 351 9.09 10.81 -23.06
N PHE A 352 8.44 9.66 -22.84
CA PHE A 352 8.96 8.35 -23.25
C PHE A 352 8.02 7.51 -24.11
#